data_AF-A0A174QG79-F1
#
_entry.id   AF-A0A174QG79-F1
#
_cell.length_a   1.000
_cell.length_b   1.000
_cell.length_c   1.000
_cell.angle_alpha   90.00
_cell.angle_beta   90.00
_cell.angle_gamma   90.00
#
_symmetry.space_group_name_H-M   'P 1'
#
loop_
_entity.id
_entity.type
_entity.pdbx_description
1 polymer ?
#
loop_
_entity_poly.entity_id
_entity_poly.type
_entity_poly.pdbx_seq_one_letter_code
_entity_poly.pdbx_strand_id
1 'polypeptide(L)'
;MNKIANIQPNGIKSLSKKRDYRLIVDGKFNVKAIMQRAWVYVRNYGYSLKSALRTSWIDAHLKMDEYFAEQDMHKAAAEGTLFPKKNLSLSDFYSDPCGNLAMGYVTK
;
A
#
# COMPACT_ATOMS: atom_id res chain seq x y z
N MET A 1 25.99 40.92 10.64
CA MET A 1 26.19 39.46 10.83
C MET A 1 25.16 38.99 11.84
N ASN A 2 24.04 38.42 11.39
CA ASN A 2 22.93 38.05 12.28
C ASN A 2 23.03 36.55 12.61
N LYS A 3 23.26 36.22 13.88
CA LYS A 3 23.26 34.84 14.38
C LYS A 3 21.81 34.37 14.50
N ILE A 4 21.39 33.48 13.61
CA ILE A 4 20.11 32.77 13.72
C ILE A 4 20.28 31.72 14.82
N ALA A 5 19.57 31.88 15.93
CA ALA A 5 19.54 30.89 16.99
C ALA A 5 18.80 29.64 16.48
N ASN A 6 19.52 28.52 16.37
CA ASN A 6 18.96 27.22 16.05
C ASN A 6 18.20 26.70 17.28
N ILE A 7 16.89 26.94 17.31
CA ILE A 7 15.99 26.38 18.32
C ILE A 7 15.74 24.92 17.92
N GLN A 8 16.47 24.00 18.55
CA GLN A 8 16.15 22.58 18.45
C GLN A 8 14.80 22.33 19.13
N PRO A 9 13.85 21.63 18.48
CA PRO A 9 12.61 21.26 19.15
C PRO A 9 12.90 20.20 20.22
N ASN A 10 12.96 20.66 21.47
CA ASN A 10 12.91 19.82 22.66
C ASN A 10 11.48 19.29 22.82
N GLY A 11 11.24 18.04 22.41
CA GLY A 11 9.94 17.38 22.47
C GLY A 11 10.02 15.96 23.01
N ILE A 12 10.27 15.85 24.32
CA ILE A 12 9.80 14.81 25.27
C ILE A 12 9.64 13.39 24.70
N LYS A 13 10.63 12.53 25.00
CA LYS A 13 10.50 11.07 24.90
C LYS A 13 9.47 10.56 25.91
N SER A 14 8.19 10.47 25.54
CA SER A 14 7.33 9.46 26.17
C SER A 14 7.65 8.12 25.52
N LEU A 15 8.41 7.26 26.21
CA LEU A 15 8.75 5.91 25.76
C LEU A 15 7.54 4.95 25.83
N SER A 16 6.36 5.42 25.41
CA SER A 16 5.26 4.56 25.00
C SER A 16 5.70 3.89 23.72
N LYS A 17 6.04 2.59 23.77
CA LYS A 17 6.28 1.80 22.55
C LYS A 17 5.07 1.99 21.65
N LYS A 18 5.22 2.80 20.59
CA LYS A 18 4.13 3.14 19.68
C LYS A 18 3.46 1.83 19.27
N ARG A 19 2.15 1.72 19.53
CA ARG A 19 1.40 0.53 19.16
C ARG A 19 1.45 0.43 17.64
N ASP A 20 1.86 -0.73 17.14
CA ASP A 20 1.85 -0.98 15.71
C ASP A 20 0.44 -1.35 15.27
N TYR A 21 -0.17 -0.46 14.49
CA TYR A 21 -1.52 -0.59 13.94
C TYR A 21 -1.51 -1.13 12.50
N ARG A 22 -0.34 -1.42 11.94
CA ARG A 22 -0.25 -2.03 10.61
C ARG A 22 -0.85 -3.43 10.69
N LEU A 23 -1.81 -3.71 9.80
CA LEU A 23 -2.44 -5.04 9.72
C LEU A 23 -1.46 -6.11 9.26
N ILE A 24 -0.38 -5.70 8.58
CA ILE A 24 0.64 -6.58 8.03
C ILE A 24 2.01 -6.01 8.33
N VAL A 25 2.90 -6.91 8.74
CA VAL A 25 4.31 -6.62 8.99
C VAL A 25 5.10 -7.73 8.32
N ASP A 26 5.98 -7.36 7.39
CA ASP A 26 6.87 -8.27 6.66
C ASP A 26 6.16 -9.45 6.00
N GLY A 27 4.99 -9.19 5.39
CA GLY A 27 4.18 -10.22 4.73
C GLY A 27 3.51 -11.21 5.70
N LYS A 28 3.32 -10.84 6.97
CA LYS A 28 2.57 -11.62 7.96
C LYS A 28 1.48 -10.79 8.60
N PHE A 29 0.34 -11.42 8.90
CA PHE A 29 -0.75 -10.76 9.61
C PHE A 29 -0.36 -10.39 11.04
N ASN A 30 -0.57 -9.13 11.39
CA ASN A 30 -0.46 -8.64 12.75
C ASN A 30 -1.81 -8.81 13.45
N VAL A 31 -2.03 -9.99 14.05
CA VAL A 31 -3.29 -10.34 14.74
C VAL A 31 -3.64 -9.34 15.83
N LYS A 32 -2.64 -8.75 16.52
CA LYS A 32 -2.88 -7.74 17.55
C LYS A 32 -3.49 -6.47 16.97
N ALA A 33 -3.01 -6.01 15.81
CA ALA A 33 -3.59 -4.87 15.11
C ALA A 33 -5.00 -5.18 14.58
N ILE A 34 -5.22 -6.39 14.06
CA ILE A 34 -6.55 -6.86 13.61
C ILE A 34 -7.54 -6.83 14.76
N MET A 35 -7.18 -7.37 15.92
CA MET A 35 -8.03 -7.38 17.11
C MET A 35 -8.32 -5.98 17.63
N GLN A 36 -7.32 -5.08 17.59
CA GLN A 36 -7.51 -3.68 17.96
C GLN A 36 -8.46 -2.97 16.99
N ARG A 37 -8.37 -3.25 15.69
CA ARG A 37 -9.28 -2.72 14.66
C ARG A 37 -10.71 -3.25 14.87
N ALA A 38 -10.86 -4.52 15.18
CA ALA A 38 -12.16 -5.10 15.56
C ALA A 38 -12.74 -4.38 16.78
N TRP A 39 -11.93 -4.11 17.81
CA TRP A 39 -12.40 -3.39 18.99
C TRP A 39 -12.88 -1.97 18.67
N VAL A 40 -12.21 -1.27 17.74
CA VAL A 40 -12.68 0.04 17.24
C VAL A 40 -14.04 -0.10 16.55
N TYR A 41 -14.27 -1.14 15.75
CA TYR A 41 -15.57 -1.40 15.13
C TYR A 41 -16.68 -1.62 16.16
N VAL A 42 -16.41 -2.38 17.22
CA VAL A 42 -17.35 -2.59 18.33
C VAL A 42 -17.67 -1.26 19.02
N ARG A 43 -16.64 -0.50 19.39
CA ARG A 43 -16.80 0.72 20.21
C ARG A 43 -17.42 1.89 19.46
N ASN A 44 -16.99 2.12 18.23
CA ASN A 44 -17.37 3.34 17.50
C ASN A 44 -18.59 3.14 16.61
N TYR A 45 -18.83 1.91 16.13
CA TYR A 45 -19.88 1.61 15.17
C TYR A 45 -20.95 0.67 15.74
N GLY A 46 -20.82 0.24 17.01
CA GLY A 46 -21.81 -0.61 17.68
C GLY A 46 -21.88 -2.02 17.11
N TYR A 47 -20.83 -2.49 16.42
CA TYR A 47 -20.83 -3.82 15.83
C TYR A 47 -20.75 -4.90 16.92
N SER A 48 -21.37 -6.06 16.67
CA SER A 48 -21.07 -7.25 17.46
C SER A 48 -19.60 -7.62 17.33
N LEU A 49 -18.99 -8.21 18.36
CA LEU A 49 -17.59 -8.65 18.28
C LEU A 49 -17.34 -9.60 17.10
N LYS A 50 -18.31 -10.49 16.81
CA LYS A 50 -18.23 -11.42 15.67
C LYS A 50 -18.18 -10.68 14.33
N SER A 51 -19.07 -9.72 14.10
CA SER A 51 -19.10 -8.94 12.86
C SER A 51 -17.86 -8.05 12.74
N ALA A 52 -17.47 -7.38 13.83
CA ALA A 52 -16.26 -6.58 13.88
C ALA A 52 -15.00 -7.37 13.55
N LEU A 53 -14.86 -8.59 14.08
CA LEU A 53 -13.75 -9.47 13.77
C LEU A 53 -13.74 -9.85 12.29
N ARG A 54 -14.89 -10.28 11.75
CA ARG A 54 -15.00 -10.62 10.33
C ARG A 54 -14.58 -9.46 9.43
N THR A 55 -15.08 -8.25 9.70
CA THR A 55 -14.70 -7.03 8.96
C THR A 55 -13.21 -6.73 9.07
N SER A 56 -12.64 -6.82 10.29
CA SER A 56 -11.20 -6.56 10.48
C SER A 56 -10.29 -7.57 9.77
N TRP A 57 -10.73 -8.83 9.64
CA TRP A 57 -10.02 -9.85 8.88
C TRP A 57 -10.09 -9.63 7.37
N ILE A 58 -11.24 -9.17 6.87
CA ILE A 58 -11.39 -8.77 5.46
C ILE A 58 -10.45 -7.61 5.14
N ASP A 59 -10.43 -6.58 5.98
CA ASP A 59 -9.51 -5.44 5.83
C ASP A 59 -8.03 -5.88 5.83
N ALA A 60 -7.70 -6.88 6.64
CA ALA A 60 -6.34 -7.42 6.71
C ALA A 60 -5.96 -8.18 5.44
N HIS A 61 -6.86 -9.00 4.91
CA HIS A 61 -6.64 -9.69 3.64
C HIS A 61 -6.48 -8.71 2.48
N LEU A 62 -7.33 -7.67 2.40
CA LEU A 62 -7.19 -6.63 1.38
C LEU A 62 -5.81 -5.95 1.44
N LYS A 63 -5.34 -5.63 2.65
CA LYS A 63 -3.98 -5.11 2.88
C LYS A 63 -2.88 -6.07 2.43
N MET A 64 -3.13 -7.38 2.43
CA MET A 64 -2.14 -8.40 2.07
C MET A 64 -2.01 -8.51 0.57
N ASP A 65 -3.14 -8.42 -0.12
CA ASP A 65 -3.19 -8.35 -1.57
C ASP A 65 -2.48 -7.08 -2.06
N GLU A 66 -2.71 -5.94 -1.39
CA GLU A 66 -1.96 -4.68 -1.63
C GLU A 66 -0.45 -4.89 -1.45
N TYR A 67 -0.03 -5.51 -0.33
CA TYR A 67 1.40 -5.76 -0.06
C TYR A 67 2.06 -6.65 -1.12
N PHE A 68 1.38 -7.71 -1.57
CA PHE A 68 1.92 -8.57 -2.62
C PHE A 68 1.99 -7.86 -3.96
N ALA A 69 0.98 -7.05 -4.31
CA ALA A 69 1.00 -6.24 -5.51
C ALA A 69 2.17 -5.23 -5.49
N GLU A 70 2.39 -4.56 -4.36
CA GLU A 70 3.54 -3.65 -4.19
C GLU A 70 4.87 -4.39 -4.34
N GLN A 71 5.01 -5.58 -3.73
CA GLN A 71 6.22 -6.40 -3.88
C GLN A 71 6.47 -6.82 -5.32
N ASP A 72 5.43 -7.16 -6.08
CA ASP A 72 5.54 -7.53 -7.49
C ASP A 72 5.97 -6.33 -8.34
N MET A 73 5.37 -5.15 -8.11
CA MET A 73 5.80 -3.89 -8.75
C MET A 73 7.25 -3.55 -8.41
N HIS A 74 7.68 -3.71 -7.16
CA HIS A 74 9.07 -3.46 -6.78
C HIS A 74 10.04 -4.43 -7.47
N LYS A 75 9.67 -5.70 -7.64
CA LYS A 75 10.46 -6.69 -8.39
C LYS A 75 10.53 -6.32 -9.87
N ALA A 76 9.40 -6.02 -10.51
CA ALA A 76 9.36 -5.61 -11.90
C ALA A 76 10.13 -4.28 -12.15
N ALA A 77 10.15 -3.37 -11.18
CA ALA A 77 10.97 -2.16 -11.22
C ALA A 77 12.46 -2.49 -11.15
N ALA A 78 12.86 -3.38 -10.24
CA ALA A 78 14.24 -3.83 -10.09
C ALA A 78 14.75 -4.59 -11.33
N GLU A 79 13.88 -5.37 -11.96
CA GLU A 79 14.16 -6.10 -13.22
C GLU A 79 14.16 -5.17 -14.45
N GLY A 80 13.73 -3.91 -14.29
CA GLY A 80 13.65 -2.93 -15.38
C GLY A 80 12.58 -3.28 -16.42
N THR A 81 11.54 -4.02 -16.02
CA THR A 81 10.40 -4.45 -16.83
C THR A 81 9.14 -3.62 -16.58
N LEU A 82 9.10 -2.84 -15.48
CA LEU A 82 7.96 -2.00 -15.11
C LEU A 82 7.59 -0.95 -16.17
N PHE A 83 8.61 -0.48 -16.90
CA PHE A 83 8.43 0.34 -18.09
C PHE A 83 9.05 -0.41 -19.27
N PRO A 84 8.37 -0.49 -20.43
CA PRO A 84 9.00 -1.02 -21.63
C PRO A 84 10.26 -0.20 -21.91
N LYS A 85 11.44 -0.84 -22.02
CA LYS A 85 12.74 -0.23 -22.39
C LYS A 85 12.75 0.43 -23.77
N LYS A 86 11.59 0.58 -24.40
CA LYS A 86 11.47 1.24 -25.68
C LYS A 86 11.55 2.73 -25.40
N ASN A 87 12.49 3.38 -26.05
CA ASN A 87 12.57 4.81 -26.28
C ASN A 87 11.29 5.26 -27.02
N LEU A 88 10.16 5.30 -26.28
CA LEU A 88 8.87 5.78 -26.76
C LEU A 88 9.06 7.24 -27.15
N SER A 89 9.05 7.48 -28.45
CA SER A 89 9.03 8.82 -29.02
C SER A 89 7.61 9.39 -28.88
N LEU A 90 7.48 10.71 -28.79
CA LEU A 90 6.16 11.36 -28.76
C LEU A 90 5.29 10.94 -29.95
N SER A 91 5.90 10.67 -31.10
CA SER A 91 5.24 10.12 -32.29
C SER A 91 4.53 8.80 -32.03
N ASP A 92 5.05 7.89 -31.20
CA ASP A 92 4.46 6.57 -30.98
C ASP A 92 3.07 6.63 -30.29
N PHE A 93 2.79 7.72 -29.55
CA PHE A 93 1.48 7.97 -28.95
C PHE A 93 0.45 8.53 -29.94
N TYR A 94 0.92 9.12 -31.04
CA TYR A 94 0.07 9.72 -32.08
C TYR A 94 0.04 8.91 -33.39
N SER A 95 0.84 7.85 -33.49
CA SER A 95 0.94 7.01 -34.69
C SER A 95 -0.34 6.24 -35.03
N ASP A 96 -1.30 6.14 -34.11
CA ASP A 96 -2.53 5.37 -34.36
C ASP A 96 -3.79 6.09 -33.87
N PRO A 97 -4.32 7.07 -34.62
CA PRO A 97 -5.60 7.71 -34.31
C PRO A 97 -6.81 6.82 -34.66
N CYS A 98 -6.60 5.67 -35.30
CA CYS A 98 -7.63 4.69 -35.65
C CYS A 98 -7.07 3.28 -35.44
N GLY A 99 -7.07 2.84 -34.18
CA GLY A 99 -6.39 1.63 -33.71
C GLY A 99 -6.45 0.42 -34.63
N ASN A 100 -5.27 -0.12 -34.94
CA ASN A 100 -5.16 -1.50 -35.33
C ASN A 100 -5.08 -2.40 -34.09
N LEU A 101 -6.15 -3.15 -33.87
CA LEU A 101 -6.30 -4.31 -32.98
C LEU A 101 -5.34 -5.47 -33.34
N ALA A 102 -4.05 -5.20 -33.51
CA ALA A 102 -3.03 -6.19 -33.82
C ALA A 102 -2.19 -6.60 -32.60
N MET A 103 -2.67 -6.34 -31.37
CA MET A 103 -2.10 -6.94 -30.17
C MET A 103 -2.75 -8.31 -29.97
N GLY A 104 -1.99 -9.33 -30.33
CA GLY A 104 -2.41 -10.72 -30.40
C GLY A 104 -3.20 -11.20 -29.19
N TYR A 105 -4.46 -11.54 -29.44
CA TYR A 105 -5.08 -12.68 -28.79
C TYR A 105 -5.05 -13.83 -29.79
N VAL A 106 -4.24 -14.83 -29.47
CA VAL A 106 -4.37 -16.18 -30.03
C VAL A 106 -5.75 -16.68 -29.63
N THR A 107 -6.68 -16.73 -30.59
CA THR A 107 -7.85 -17.62 -30.51
C THR A 107 -7.49 -18.90 -31.24
N LYS A 108 -7.64 -20.04 -30.55
CA LYS A 108 -7.50 -21.38 -31.14
C LYS A 108 -8.43 -21.58 -32.33
#